data_AF-A0A2H1GI12-F1
#
_entry.id   AF-A0A2H1GI12-F1
#
_cell.length_a   1.000
_cell.length_b   1.000
_cell.length_c   1.000
_cell.angle_alpha   90.00
_cell.angle_beta   90.00
_cell.angle_gamma   90.00
#
_symmetry.space_group_name_H-M   'P 1'
#
loop_
_entity.id
_entity.type
_entity.pdbx_description
1 polymer ?
#
loop_
_entity_poly.entity_id
_entity_poly.type
_entity_poly.pdbx_seq_one_letter_code
_entity_poly.pdbx_strand_id
1 'polypeptide(L)'
;MKLGRKNTIQLGNLLICMGGLQASTYSVGQIIVGRIVTGAGIGCIASAVPTYMAEMSLDASERGPEVSYQLALLITGVALAYWVDFGFVQGLGAAPYLWRIPLAMQSCFAIFSAALLFMLPHTPRWYYAHGRLQEGDAVLARLHTLPVEHETVQAQRDIVLSSLKEEESESTGGFNWMLLLWDNSELQFG
;
A
#
# COMPACT_ATOMS: atom_id res chain seq x y z
N MET A 1 9.03 -3.53 -11.97
CA MET A 1 8.38 -2.77 -10.86
C MET A 1 8.54 -1.25 -11.00
N LYS A 2 8.05 -0.63 -12.10
CA LYS A 2 8.45 0.74 -12.47
C LYS A 2 8.00 1.86 -11.51
N LEU A 3 6.86 1.71 -10.82
CA LEU A 3 6.37 2.77 -9.92
C LEU A 3 6.80 2.63 -8.46
N GLY A 4 7.17 1.46 -7.95
CA GLY A 4 7.50 1.26 -6.54
C GLY A 4 6.30 1.37 -5.60
N ARG A 5 6.25 0.50 -4.57
CA ARG A 5 5.07 0.34 -3.69
C ARG A 5 4.71 1.62 -2.96
N LYS A 6 5.70 2.33 -2.40
CA LYS A 6 5.53 3.63 -1.74
C LYS A 6 4.87 4.67 -2.64
N ASN A 7 5.30 4.81 -3.90
CA ASN A 7 4.72 5.80 -4.80
C ASN A 7 3.29 5.42 -5.23
N THR A 8 2.98 4.13 -5.35
CA THR A 8 1.61 3.68 -5.60
C THR A 8 0.67 4.09 -4.47
N ILE A 9 1.12 3.98 -3.21
CA ILE A 9 0.33 4.42 -2.04
C ILE A 9 0.20 5.95 -2.03
N GLN A 10 1.27 6.69 -2.35
CA GLN A 10 1.22 8.16 -2.47
C GLN A 10 0.25 8.61 -3.57
N LEU A 11 0.27 7.97 -4.73
CA LEU A 11 -0.68 8.22 -5.82
C LEU A 11 -2.11 7.94 -5.36
N GLY A 12 -2.33 6.84 -4.65
CA GLY A 12 -3.63 6.51 -4.05
C GLY A 12 -4.13 7.59 -3.09
N ASN A 13 -3.25 8.10 -2.21
CA ASN A 13 -3.59 9.20 -1.30
C ASN A 13 -3.93 10.49 -2.05
N LEU A 14 -3.20 10.83 -3.12
CA LEU A 14 -3.52 11.99 -3.97
C LEU A 14 -4.89 11.84 -4.65
N LEU A 15 -5.21 10.66 -5.18
CA LEU A 15 -6.52 10.37 -5.76
C LEU A 15 -7.64 10.54 -4.73
N ILE A 16 -7.45 10.08 -3.49
CA ILE A 16 -8.43 10.27 -2.42
C ILE A 16 -8.61 11.76 -2.07
N CYS A 17 -7.53 12.53 -2.02
CA CYS A 17 -7.61 13.98 -1.77
C CYS A 17 -8.37 14.71 -2.88
N MET A 18 -8.14 14.35 -4.14
CA MET A 18 -8.89 14.90 -5.28
C MET A 18 -10.36 14.47 -5.24
N GLY A 19 -10.64 13.22 -4.88
CA GLY A 19 -11.99 12.70 -4.67
C GLY A 19 -12.74 13.42 -3.55
N GLY A 20 -12.03 13.92 -2.53
CA GLY A 20 -12.53 14.75 -1.44
C GLY A 20 -13.24 16.02 -1.86
N LEU A 21 -12.96 16.54 -3.06
CA LEU A 21 -13.65 17.70 -3.63
C LEU A 21 -15.17 17.48 -3.79
N GLN A 22 -15.62 16.22 -3.78
CA GLN A 22 -17.04 15.86 -3.72
C GLN A 22 -17.76 16.39 -2.46
N ALA A 23 -17.05 16.76 -1.39
CA ALA A 23 -17.64 17.39 -0.21
C ALA A 23 -18.21 18.80 -0.49
N SER A 24 -17.72 19.48 -1.53
CA SER A 24 -18.15 20.84 -1.92
C SER A 24 -19.24 20.86 -3.01
N THR A 25 -19.65 19.69 -3.49
CA THR A 25 -20.43 19.53 -4.71
C THR A 25 -21.93 19.82 -4.52
N TYR A 26 -22.53 20.41 -5.56
CA TYR A 26 -23.98 20.67 -5.67
C TYR A 26 -24.66 19.86 -6.80
N SER A 27 -23.90 19.09 -7.59
CA SER A 27 -24.38 18.27 -8.71
C SER A 27 -24.11 16.77 -8.49
N VAL A 28 -25.12 15.92 -8.78
CA VAL A 28 -25.00 14.46 -8.67
C VAL A 28 -23.84 13.90 -9.51
N GLY A 29 -23.58 14.48 -10.68
CA GLY A 29 -22.49 14.02 -11.56
C GLY A 29 -21.09 14.15 -10.93
N GLN A 30 -20.86 15.21 -10.16
CA GLN A 30 -19.58 15.39 -9.46
C GLN A 30 -19.40 14.38 -8.32
N ILE A 31 -20.48 13.95 -7.66
CA ILE A 31 -20.43 12.89 -6.64
C ILE A 31 -20.04 11.57 -7.29
N ILE A 32 -20.62 11.22 -8.44
CA ILE A 32 -20.31 9.97 -9.16
C ILE A 32 -18.83 9.94 -9.56
N VAL A 33 -18.33 11.01 -10.18
CA VAL A 33 -16.91 11.11 -10.56
C VAL A 33 -16.01 11.05 -9.31
N GLY A 34 -16.35 11.78 -8.25
CA GLY A 34 -15.62 11.74 -6.98
C GLY A 34 -15.53 10.33 -6.38
N ARG A 35 -16.61 9.55 -6.44
CA ARG A 35 -16.63 8.15 -5.98
C ARG A 35 -15.75 7.24 -6.83
N ILE A 36 -15.75 7.39 -8.15
CA ILE A 36 -14.88 6.61 -9.05
C ILE A 36 -13.41 6.89 -8.73
N VAL A 37 -13.04 8.16 -8.62
CA VAL A 37 -11.66 8.58 -8.30
C VAL A 37 -11.23 8.10 -6.92
N THR A 38 -12.10 8.26 -5.91
CA THR A 38 -11.82 7.80 -4.53
C THR A 38 -11.69 6.28 -4.48
N GLY A 39 -12.56 5.55 -5.19
CA GLY A 39 -12.51 4.08 -5.27
C GLY A 39 -11.23 3.57 -5.91
N ALA A 40 -10.78 4.20 -7.00
CA ALA A 40 -9.49 3.89 -7.61
C ALA A 40 -8.33 4.12 -6.64
N GLY A 41 -8.34 5.25 -5.90
CA GLY A 41 -7.33 5.55 -4.88
C GLY A 41 -7.29 4.51 -3.76
N ILE A 42 -8.45 4.12 -3.22
CA ILE A 42 -8.55 3.07 -2.20
C ILE A 42 -8.03 1.73 -2.74
N GLY A 43 -8.36 1.36 -3.98
CA GLY A 43 -7.86 0.13 -4.61
C GLY A 43 -6.33 0.10 -4.73
N CYS A 44 -5.71 1.22 -5.10
CA CYS A 44 -4.25 1.34 -5.14
C CYS A 44 -3.63 1.15 -3.74
N ILE A 45 -4.21 1.76 -2.70
CA ILE A 45 -3.71 1.64 -1.32
C ILE A 45 -3.91 0.22 -0.79
N ALA A 46 -5.10 -0.35 -0.95
CA ALA A 46 -5.45 -1.67 -0.42
C ALA A 46 -4.58 -2.78 -1.01
N SER A 47 -4.15 -2.65 -2.26
CA SER A 47 -3.24 -3.61 -2.90
C SER A 47 -1.77 -3.36 -2.53
N ALA A 48 -1.35 -2.09 -2.43
CA ALA A 48 0.07 -1.75 -2.27
C ALA A 48 0.56 -1.79 -0.81
N VAL A 49 -0.28 -1.46 0.18
CA VAL A 49 0.11 -1.45 1.61
C VAL A 49 0.49 -2.85 2.12
N PRO A 50 -0.31 -3.93 1.94
CA PRO A 50 0.07 -5.24 2.47
C PRO A 50 1.33 -5.77 1.78
N THR A 51 1.53 -5.48 0.49
CA THR A 51 2.78 -5.82 -0.20
C THR A 51 3.97 -5.04 0.35
N TYR A 52 3.79 -3.73 0.62
CA TYR A 52 4.84 -2.93 1.23
C TYR A 52 5.21 -3.45 2.63
N MET A 53 4.22 -3.85 3.43
CA MET A 53 4.45 -4.48 4.74
C MET A 53 5.18 -5.81 4.59
N ALA A 54 4.72 -6.70 3.72
CA ALA A 54 5.36 -8.00 3.49
C ALA A 54 6.81 -7.90 2.97
N GLU A 55 7.11 -6.87 2.17
CA GLU A 55 8.48 -6.56 1.70
C GLU A 55 9.37 -5.94 2.81
N MET A 56 8.76 -5.40 3.87
CA MET A 56 9.45 -4.84 5.04
C MET A 56 9.46 -5.79 6.25
N SER A 57 8.77 -6.93 6.20
CA SER A 57 8.80 -7.90 7.29
C SER A 57 10.15 -8.57 7.38
N LEU A 58 10.70 -8.64 8.59
CA LEU A 58 11.98 -9.28 8.89
C LEU A 58 11.92 -10.79 8.66
N ASP A 59 10.95 -11.47 9.26
CA ASP A 59 10.83 -12.92 9.15
C ASP A 59 9.57 -13.36 8.42
N ALA A 60 9.67 -14.50 7.71
CA ALA A 60 8.53 -15.08 7.01
C ALA A 60 7.40 -15.53 7.95
N SER A 61 7.74 -15.88 9.20
CA SER A 61 6.78 -16.23 10.26
C SER A 61 6.01 -15.00 10.79
N GLU A 62 6.61 -13.82 10.77
CA GLU A 62 6.03 -12.58 11.30
C GLU A 62 5.10 -11.87 10.30
N ARG A 63 5.24 -12.16 9.01
CA ARG A 63 4.38 -11.63 7.94
C ARG A 63 2.89 -11.85 8.19
N GLY A 64 2.50 -13.04 8.69
CA GLY A 64 1.09 -13.39 8.94
C GLY A 64 0.45 -12.52 10.03
N PRO A 65 1.05 -12.44 11.24
CA PRO A 65 0.63 -11.53 12.29
C PRO A 65 0.58 -10.06 11.85
N GLU A 66 1.59 -9.54 11.16
CA GLU A 66 1.65 -8.13 10.73
C GLU A 66 0.49 -7.75 9.80
N VAL A 67 0.18 -8.60 8.81
CA VAL A 67 -0.98 -8.40 7.93
C VAL A 67 -2.29 -8.45 8.71
N SER A 68 -2.37 -9.31 9.73
CA SER A 68 -3.54 -9.40 10.62
C SER A 68 -3.72 -8.13 11.46
N TYR A 69 -2.63 -7.57 11.99
CA TYR A 69 -2.65 -6.28 12.71
C TYR A 69 -3.10 -5.13 11.81
N GLN A 70 -2.60 -5.07 10.58
CA GLN A 70 -3.04 -4.09 9.59
C GLN A 70 -4.56 -4.17 9.36
N LEU A 71 -5.10 -5.38 9.20
CA LEU A 71 -6.53 -5.59 8.98
C LEU A 71 -7.35 -5.24 10.23
N ALA A 72 -6.86 -5.58 11.42
CA ALA A 72 -7.49 -5.20 12.67
C ALA A 72 -7.59 -3.67 12.80
N LEU A 73 -6.50 -2.95 12.52
CA LEU A 73 -6.48 -1.48 12.51
C LEU A 73 -7.45 -0.89 11.49
N LEU A 74 -7.56 -1.48 10.29
CA LEU A 74 -8.54 -1.09 9.29
C LEU A 74 -9.97 -1.20 9.83
N ILE A 75 -10.34 -2.36 10.40
CA ILE A 75 -11.68 -2.62 10.93
C ILE A 75 -11.98 -1.69 12.11
N THR A 76 -11.04 -1.51 13.03
CA THR A 76 -11.18 -0.57 14.15
C THR A 76 -11.35 0.87 13.64
N GLY A 77 -10.60 1.29 12.62
CA GLY A 77 -10.74 2.61 12.01
C GLY A 77 -12.13 2.83 11.40
N VAL A 78 -12.66 1.82 10.70
CA VAL A 78 -14.03 1.85 10.16
C VAL A 78 -15.07 1.95 11.27
N ALA A 79 -14.92 1.18 12.35
CA ALA A 79 -15.81 1.24 13.51
C ALA A 79 -15.79 2.63 14.17
N LEU A 80 -14.60 3.22 14.36
CA LEU A 80 -14.44 4.57 14.90
C LEU A 80 -15.09 5.62 14.00
N ALA A 81 -14.93 5.51 12.68
CA ALA A 81 -15.58 6.41 11.73
C ALA A 81 -17.11 6.39 11.87
N TYR A 82 -17.72 5.20 11.99
CA TYR A 82 -19.16 5.08 12.22
C TYR A 82 -19.62 5.69 13.55
N TRP A 83 -18.84 5.55 14.62
CA TRP A 83 -19.14 6.19 15.90
C TRP A 83 -19.08 7.71 15.82
N VAL A 84 -18.09 8.25 15.11
CA VAL A 84 -17.96 9.69 14.88
C VAL A 84 -19.14 10.21 14.06
N ASP A 85 -19.50 9.51 12.98
CA ASP A 85 -20.65 9.86 12.14
C ASP A 85 -21.96 9.84 12.96
N PHE A 86 -22.15 8.83 13.81
CA PHE A 86 -23.27 8.75 14.72
C PHE A 86 -23.33 9.94 15.69
N GLY A 87 -22.19 10.31 16.28
CA GLY A 87 -22.08 11.48 17.16
C GLY A 87 -22.48 12.79 16.48
N PHE A 88 -22.06 12.98 15.23
CA PHE A 88 -22.46 14.16 14.44
C PHE A 88 -23.95 14.18 14.13
N VAL A 89 -24.55 13.03 13.77
CA VAL A 89 -25.99 12.93 13.47
C VAL A 89 -26.85 13.19 14.72
N GLN A 90 -26.46 12.67 15.88
CA GLN A 90 -27.20 12.89 17.13
C GLN A 90 -27.01 14.32 17.69
N GLY A 91 -25.80 14.88 17.57
CA GLY A 91 -25.47 16.17 18.19
C GLY A 91 -25.92 17.41 17.39
N LEU A 92 -25.97 17.34 16.05
CA LEU A 92 -26.26 18.49 15.18
C LEU A 92 -27.67 18.46 14.56
N GLY A 93 -28.48 17.44 14.89
CA GLY A 93 -29.77 17.17 14.24
C GLY A 93 -29.59 16.74 12.78
N ALA A 94 -30.64 16.28 12.08
CA ALA A 94 -30.52 15.80 10.70
C ALA A 94 -30.35 16.93 9.65
N ALA A 95 -29.32 17.76 9.81
CA ALA A 95 -29.00 18.83 8.88
C ALA A 95 -28.53 18.28 7.50
N PRO A 96 -28.98 18.86 6.38
CA PRO A 96 -28.77 18.32 5.03
C PRO A 96 -27.30 18.34 4.54
N TYR A 97 -26.39 18.98 5.27
CA TYR A 97 -24.95 19.05 4.94
C TYR A 97 -24.09 18.07 5.75
N LEU A 98 -24.66 17.32 6.70
CA LEU A 98 -23.88 16.45 7.59
C LEU A 98 -23.10 15.36 6.85
N TRP A 99 -23.64 14.82 5.78
CA TRP A 99 -22.96 13.83 4.93
C TRP A 99 -21.66 14.36 4.30
N ARG A 100 -21.44 15.68 4.26
CA ARG A 100 -20.20 16.30 3.75
C ARG A 100 -19.06 16.21 4.75
N ILE A 101 -19.36 16.16 6.06
CA ILE A 101 -18.34 16.14 7.12
C ILE A 101 -17.47 14.87 7.05
N PRO A 102 -18.02 13.65 6.94
CA PRO A 102 -17.20 12.44 6.84
C PRO A 102 -16.33 12.41 5.58
N LEU A 103 -16.84 12.97 4.48
CA LEU A 103 -16.12 13.07 3.21
C LEU A 103 -14.93 14.03 3.27
N ALA A 104 -15.11 15.18 3.94
CA ALA A 104 -14.01 16.10 4.21
C ALA A 104 -12.98 15.48 5.16
N MET A 105 -13.45 14.80 6.21
CA MET A 105 -12.60 14.13 7.20
C MET A 105 -11.72 13.05 6.57
N GLN A 106 -12.25 12.24 5.65
CA GLN A 106 -11.47 11.25 4.90
C GLN A 106 -10.26 11.87 4.20
N SER A 107 -10.43 13.06 3.63
CA SER A 107 -9.35 13.78 2.93
C SER A 107 -8.26 14.22 3.90
N CYS A 108 -8.62 14.66 5.10
CA CYS A 108 -7.65 14.99 6.15
C CYS A 108 -6.79 13.77 6.53
N PHE A 109 -7.41 12.59 6.70
CA PHE A 109 -6.66 11.36 6.99
C PHE A 109 -5.75 10.93 5.84
N ALA A 110 -6.18 11.12 4.58
CA ALA A 110 -5.35 10.84 3.40
C ALA A 110 -4.12 11.75 3.33
N ILE A 111 -4.28 13.05 3.64
CA ILE A 111 -3.16 14.01 3.70
C ILE A 111 -2.19 13.63 4.82
N PHE A 112 -2.70 13.30 6.01
CA PHE A 112 -1.89 12.85 7.13
C PHE A 112 -1.10 11.58 6.78
N SER A 113 -1.75 10.59 6.19
CA SER A 113 -1.10 9.36 5.71
C SER A 113 -0.01 9.66 4.66
N ALA A 114 -0.28 10.55 3.70
CA ALA A 114 0.68 10.95 2.68
C ALA A 114 1.93 11.60 3.29
N ALA A 115 1.74 12.45 4.32
CA ALA A 115 2.83 13.10 5.03
C ALA A 115 3.71 12.09 5.79
N LEU A 116 3.11 11.14 6.53
CA LEU A 116 3.87 10.10 7.21
C LEU A 116 4.64 9.22 6.22
N LEU A 117 3.98 8.82 5.13
CA LEU A 117 4.61 7.95 4.14
C LEU A 117 5.76 8.64 3.41
N PHE A 118 5.74 9.97 3.29
CA PHE A 118 6.85 10.72 2.71
C PHE A 118 8.16 10.50 3.50
N MET A 119 8.07 10.40 4.83
CA MET A 119 9.22 10.18 5.72
C MET A 119 9.75 8.73 5.71
N LEU A 120 8.94 7.74 5.31
CA LEU A 120 9.37 6.34 5.25
C LEU A 120 10.29 6.07 4.04
N PRO A 121 11.35 5.23 4.18
CA PRO A 121 12.16 4.81 3.04
C PRO A 121 11.37 3.92 2.06
N HIS A 122 11.89 3.72 0.86
CA HIS A 122 11.36 2.68 -0.04
C HIS A 122 11.76 1.27 0.44
N THR A 123 11.09 0.24 -0.07
CA THR A 123 11.41 -1.16 0.26
C THR A 123 12.82 -1.54 -0.23
N PRO A 124 13.58 -2.38 0.50
CA PRO A 124 14.91 -2.82 0.09
C PRO A 124 14.91 -3.42 -1.33
N ARG A 125 13.89 -4.22 -1.63
CA ARG A 125 13.66 -4.84 -2.94
C ARG A 125 13.51 -3.82 -4.07
N TRP A 126 12.87 -2.68 -3.81
CA TRP A 126 12.78 -1.59 -4.79
C TRP A 126 14.16 -1.00 -5.09
N TYR A 127 15.01 -0.79 -4.08
CA TYR A 127 16.36 -0.27 -4.28
C TYR A 127 17.23 -1.24 -5.09
N TYR A 128 17.19 -2.54 -4.77
CA TYR A 128 17.92 -3.57 -5.51
C TYR A 128 17.48 -3.68 -6.96
N ALA A 129 16.17 -3.63 -7.23
CA ALA A 129 15.63 -3.66 -8.59
C ALA A 129 16.02 -2.43 -9.44
N HIS A 130 16.45 -1.31 -8.81
CA HIS A 130 16.94 -0.11 -9.50
C HIS A 130 18.48 0.01 -9.48
N GLY A 131 19.19 -1.05 -9.09
CA GLY A 131 20.65 -1.08 -9.03
C GLY A 131 21.26 -0.27 -7.87
N ARG A 132 20.45 0.23 -6.94
CA ARG A 132 20.90 1.04 -5.79
C ARG A 132 21.19 0.15 -4.57
N LEU A 133 22.20 -0.71 -4.69
CA LEU A 133 22.52 -1.73 -3.69
C LEU A 133 22.81 -1.15 -2.29
N GLN A 134 23.66 -0.12 -2.21
CA GLN A 134 24.09 0.48 -0.94
C GLN A 134 22.93 1.04 -0.10
N GLU A 135 21.92 1.60 -0.77
CA GLU A 135 20.74 2.14 -0.09
C GLU A 135 19.78 1.04 0.36
N GLY A 136 19.65 -0.02 -0.44
CA GLY A 136 18.92 -1.22 -0.05
C GLY A 136 19.54 -1.87 1.20
N ASP A 137 20.88 -2.00 1.21
CA ASP A 137 21.64 -2.55 2.33
C ASP A 137 21.46 -1.69 3.59
N ALA A 138 21.49 -0.35 3.45
CA ALA A 138 21.27 0.57 4.57
C ALA A 138 19.85 0.48 5.15
N VAL A 139 18.82 0.29 4.32
CA VAL A 139 17.44 0.09 4.80
C VAL A 139 17.29 -1.27 5.47
N LEU A 140 17.91 -2.31 4.91
CA LEU A 140 17.87 -3.66 5.49
C LEU A 140 18.58 -3.70 6.86
N ALA A 141 19.75 -3.07 6.98
CA ALA A 141 20.45 -2.90 8.25
C ALA A 141 19.60 -2.15 9.30
N ARG A 142 18.90 -1.09 8.90
CA ARG A 142 17.97 -0.35 9.78
C ARG A 142 16.78 -1.20 10.23
N LEU A 143 16.27 -2.05 9.35
CA LEU A 143 15.15 -2.93 9.65
C LEU A 143 15.57 -3.99 10.70
N HIS A 144 16.74 -4.60 10.51
CA HIS A 144 17.30 -5.60 11.44
C HIS A 144 17.90 -5.00 12.71
N THR A 145 18.09 -3.67 12.77
CA THR A 145 18.83 -2.99 13.84
C THR A 145 20.25 -3.57 14.03
N LEU A 146 20.87 -4.01 12.93
CA LEU A 146 22.17 -4.67 12.90
C LEU A 146 23.10 -3.97 11.89
N PRO A 147 24.43 -4.09 12.02
CA PRO A 147 25.35 -3.56 11.03
C PRO A 147 25.16 -4.25 9.68
N VAL A 148 25.52 -3.55 8.60
CA VAL A 148 25.34 -4.02 7.20
C VAL A 148 26.10 -5.33 6.97
N GLU A 149 27.21 -5.53 7.64
CA GLU A 149 28.10 -6.68 7.50
C GLU A 149 27.63 -7.90 8.32
N HIS A 150 26.55 -7.79 9.09
CA HIS A 150 26.04 -8.91 9.88
C HIS A 150 25.53 -10.04 8.97
N GLU A 151 25.80 -11.29 9.34
CA GLU A 151 25.47 -12.47 8.54
C GLU A 151 23.99 -12.55 8.17
N THR A 152 23.09 -12.22 9.11
CA THR A 152 21.64 -12.21 8.87
C THR A 152 21.21 -11.20 7.80
N VAL A 153 21.83 -10.00 7.79
CA VAL A 153 21.52 -8.94 6.81
C VAL A 153 22.02 -9.34 5.43
N GLN A 154 23.22 -9.92 5.35
CA GLN A 154 23.79 -10.41 4.09
C GLN A 154 23.01 -11.61 3.53
N ALA A 155 22.62 -12.55 4.38
CA ALA A 155 21.80 -13.70 3.97
C ALA A 155 20.44 -13.23 3.39
N GLN A 156 19.77 -12.26 4.03
CA GLN A 156 18.53 -11.72 3.50
C GLN A 156 18.72 -10.94 2.19
N ARG A 157 19.79 -10.16 2.09
CA ARG A 157 20.16 -9.47 0.85
C ARG A 157 20.30 -10.46 -0.30
N ASP A 158 21.01 -11.56 -0.09
CA ASP A 158 21.23 -12.58 -1.13
C ASP A 158 19.92 -13.27 -1.56
N ILE A 159 19.02 -13.56 -0.63
CA ILE A 159 17.67 -14.10 -0.92
C ILE A 159 16.85 -13.12 -1.77
N VAL A 160 16.89 -11.83 -1.44
CA VAL A 160 16.15 -10.82 -2.22
C VAL A 160 16.78 -10.64 -3.61
N LEU A 161 18.11 -10.69 -3.72
CA LEU A 161 18.79 -10.59 -5.01
C LEU A 161 18.59 -11.83 -5.89
N SER A 162 18.53 -13.04 -5.32
CA SER A 162 18.25 -14.26 -6.09
C SER A 162 16.83 -14.24 -6.64
N SER A 163 15.84 -13.91 -5.80
CA SER A 163 14.43 -13.79 -6.25
C SER A 163 14.23 -12.72 -7.33
N LEU A 164 14.96 -11.61 -7.26
CA LEU A 164 14.91 -10.59 -8.31
C LEU A 164 15.51 -11.05 -9.64
N LYS A 165 16.60 -11.84 -9.60
CA LYS A 165 17.21 -12.42 -10.82
C LYS A 165 16.30 -13.45 -11.48
N GLU A 166 15.64 -14.28 -10.68
CA GLU A 166 14.64 -15.23 -11.14
C GLU A 166 13.50 -14.49 -11.85
N GLU A 167 12.95 -13.44 -11.23
CA GLU A 167 11.91 -12.62 -11.84
C GLU A 167 12.36 -11.90 -13.11
N GLU A 168 13.60 -11.41 -13.19
CA GLU A 168 14.14 -10.78 -14.39
C GLU A 168 14.31 -11.79 -15.54
N SER A 169 14.71 -13.02 -15.21
CA SER A 169 14.80 -14.12 -16.18
C SER A 169 13.42 -14.52 -16.72
N GLU A 170 12.40 -14.58 -15.86
CA GLU A 170 11.01 -14.85 -16.24
C GLU A 170 10.38 -13.71 -17.03
N SER A 171 10.69 -12.45 -16.65
CA SER A 171 10.20 -11.24 -17.33
C SER A 171 10.65 -11.12 -18.78
N THR A 172 11.70 -11.85 -19.17
CA THR A 172 12.18 -11.91 -20.55
C THR A 172 11.26 -12.75 -21.44
N GLY A 173 10.42 -13.62 -20.84
CA GLY A 173 9.28 -14.26 -21.51
C GLY A 173 8.08 -13.31 -21.54
N GLY A 174 7.68 -12.85 -22.72
CA GLY A 174 6.50 -11.99 -22.87
C GLY A 174 5.23 -12.62 -22.25
N PHE A 175 4.31 -11.77 -21.77
CA PHE A 175 3.07 -12.20 -21.09
C PHE A 175 2.24 -13.14 -21.99
N ASN A 176 2.28 -14.44 -21.69
CA ASN A 176 1.60 -15.45 -22.46
C ASN A 176 0.24 -15.75 -21.81
N TRP A 177 -0.85 -15.31 -22.45
CA TRP A 177 -2.22 -15.50 -21.97
C TRP A 177 -2.59 -16.97 -21.74
N MET A 178 -1.89 -17.90 -22.41
CA MET A 178 -2.11 -19.33 -22.26
C MET A 178 -1.59 -19.90 -20.94
N LEU A 179 -0.57 -19.28 -20.31
CA LEU A 179 -0.04 -19.69 -19.00
C LEU A 179 -1.06 -19.50 -17.87
N LEU A 180 -1.99 -18.54 -18.01
CA LEU A 180 -3.03 -18.29 -17.01
C LEU A 180 -4.08 -19.41 -16.98
N LEU A 181 -4.31 -20.07 -18.12
CA LEU A 181 -5.27 -21.16 -18.25
C LEU A 181 -4.62 -22.54 -18.14
N TRP A 182 -3.34 -22.64 -18.49
CA TRP A 182 -2.63 -23.92 -18.51
C TRP A 182 -1.13 -23.71 -18.24
N ASP A 183 -0.69 -24.13 -17.06
CA ASP A 183 0.69 -24.04 -16.63
C ASP A 183 1.53 -25.16 -17.26
N ASN A 184 2.30 -24.79 -18.29
CA ASN A 184 3.28 -25.64 -18.97
C ASN A 184 4.72 -25.31 -18.54
N SER A 185 4.91 -24.64 -17.40
CA SER A 185 6.26 -24.36 -16.89
C SER A 185 6.94 -25.65 -16.38
N GLU A 186 8.27 -25.69 -16.44
CA GLU A 186 9.08 -26.83 -15.99
C GLU A 186 9.07 -27.04 -14.46
N LEU A 187 8.30 -26.21 -13.72
CA LEU A 187 8.17 -26.24 -12.26
C LEU A 187 6.94 -27.02 -11.77
N GLN A 188 6.37 -27.90 -12.60
CA GLN A 188 5.37 -28.86 -12.13
C GLN A 188 6.00 -29.79 -11.08
N PHE A 189 5.90 -29.41 -9.80
CA PHE A 189 6.12 -30.31 -8.67
C PHE A 189 4.95 -31.28 -8.61
N GLY A 190 5.06 -32.36 -9.39
CA GLY A 190 4.36 -33.63 -9.16
C GLY A 190 5.12 -34.48 -8.15
#